data_AF-A0A847X2F5-F1
#
_entry.id   AF-A0A847X2F5-F1
#
_cell.length_a   1.000
_cell.length_b   1.000
_cell.length_c   1.000
_cell.angle_alpha   90.00
_cell.angle_beta   90.00
_cell.angle_gamma   90.00
#
_symmetry.space_group_name_H-M   'P 1'
#
loop_
_entity.id
_entity.type
_entity.pdbx_description
1 polymer ?
#
loop_
_entity_poly.entity_id
_entity_poly.type
_entity_poly.pdbx_seq_one_letter_code
_entity_poly.pdbx_strand_id
1 'polypeptide(L)'
;MVGMAWLAVLMTLGPAFAYADDLAQGKALAELNCARCHAIDRTSKSEHADAPPFRTLSQRYPIDALEEAFAEGISTGHPDMPEFVATPDQIDAILDYISSLN
;
A
#
# COMPACT_ATOMS: atom_id res chain seq x y z
N MET A 1 -9.79 21.92 52.16
CA MET A 1 -10.21 20.57 51.75
C MET A 1 -11.39 20.73 50.80
N VAL A 2 -11.42 20.35 49.52
CA VAL A 2 -10.58 19.51 48.66
C VAL A 2 -10.79 20.05 47.23
N GLY A 3 -9.71 20.32 46.50
CA GLY A 3 -9.79 20.62 45.07
C GLY A 3 -10.01 19.34 44.29
N MET A 4 -11.13 19.24 43.57
CA MET A 4 -11.43 18.11 42.70
C MET A 4 -10.92 18.44 41.29
N ALA A 5 -9.65 18.14 41.03
CA ALA A 5 -9.08 18.21 39.69
C ALA A 5 -9.60 17.01 38.89
N TRP A 6 -10.54 17.26 37.98
CA TRP A 6 -10.94 16.28 36.97
C TRP A 6 -9.85 16.18 35.92
N LEU A 7 -9.03 15.14 36.00
CA LEU A 7 -8.16 14.73 34.91
C LEU A 7 -9.04 14.13 33.81
N ALA A 8 -9.40 14.96 32.82
CA ALA A 8 -9.93 14.48 31.56
C ALA A 8 -8.81 13.77 30.80
N VAL A 9 -8.81 12.43 30.85
CA VAL A 9 -8.00 11.60 29.95
C VAL A 9 -8.61 11.74 28.56
N LEU A 10 -8.02 12.59 27.71
CA LEU A 10 -8.29 12.54 26.27
C LEU A 10 -7.71 11.22 25.75
N MET A 11 -8.57 10.23 25.51
CA MET A 11 -8.24 9.09 24.66
C MET A 11 -8.08 9.62 23.23
N THR A 12 -6.84 9.85 22.81
CA THR A 12 -6.55 10.08 21.39
C THR A 12 -6.86 8.79 20.65
N LEU A 13 -7.87 8.81 19.76
CA LEU A 13 -8.03 7.76 18.75
C LEU A 13 -6.77 7.83 17.87
N GLY A 14 -5.87 6.88 18.09
CA GLY A 14 -4.50 6.91 17.59
C GLY A 14 -4.34 6.42 16.14
N PRO A 15 -3.10 6.50 15.60
CA PRO A 15 -2.74 6.23 14.21
C PRO A 15 -3.01 4.80 13.72
N ALA A 16 -3.31 3.86 14.63
CA ALA A 16 -3.58 2.47 14.28
C ALA A 16 -4.84 2.28 13.42
N PHE A 17 -5.87 3.13 13.59
CA PHE A 17 -7.07 3.06 12.76
C PHE A 17 -6.81 3.57 11.35
N ALA A 18 -6.12 4.71 11.22
CA ALA A 18 -5.74 5.28 9.92
C ALA A 18 -4.89 4.28 9.13
N TYR A 19 -3.86 3.70 9.74
CA TYR A 19 -3.01 2.70 9.09
C TYR A 19 -3.80 1.45 8.64
N ALA A 20 -4.75 0.98 9.44
CA ALA A 20 -5.59 -0.16 9.05
C ALA A 20 -6.51 0.18 7.85
N ASP A 21 -7.04 1.40 7.81
CA ASP A 21 -7.83 1.90 6.68
C ASP A 21 -6.97 2.04 5.41
N ASP A 22 -5.74 2.54 5.54
CA ASP A 22 -4.78 2.68 4.44
C ASP A 22 -4.40 1.32 3.85
N LEU A 23 -4.12 0.31 4.70
CA LEU A 23 -3.87 -1.06 4.24
C LEU A 23 -5.07 -1.67 3.49
N ALA A 24 -6.29 -1.41 3.97
CA ALA A 24 -7.50 -1.90 3.31
C ALA A 24 -7.71 -1.21 1.96
N GLN A 25 -7.48 0.10 1.90
CA GLN A 25 -7.55 0.88 0.67
C GLN A 25 -6.49 0.43 -0.34
N GLY A 26 -5.23 0.29 0.07
CA GLY A 26 -4.13 -0.17 -0.76
C GLY A 26 -4.37 -1.56 -1.35
N LYS A 27 -4.90 -2.48 -0.54
CA LYS A 27 -5.32 -3.81 -1.01
C LYS A 27 -6.41 -3.72 -2.08
N ALA A 28 -7.45 -2.92 -1.86
CA ALA A 28 -8.55 -2.76 -2.81
C ALA A 28 -8.07 -2.15 -4.15
N LEU A 29 -7.15 -1.18 -4.09
CA LEU A 29 -6.53 -0.59 -5.27
C LEU A 29 -5.69 -1.63 -6.04
N ALA A 30 -4.90 -2.44 -5.34
CA ALA A 30 -4.09 -3.50 -5.95
C ALA A 30 -4.96 -4.60 -6.58
N GLU A 31 -6.06 -4.97 -5.93
CA GLU A 31 -7.06 -5.91 -6.46
C GLU A 31 -7.66 -5.42 -7.77
N LEU A 32 -8.08 -4.15 -7.80
CA LEU A 32 -8.74 -3.56 -8.97
C LEU A 32 -7.79 -3.35 -10.16
N ASN A 33 -6.55 -2.92 -9.89
CA ASN A 33 -5.67 -2.40 -10.94
C ASN A 33 -4.50 -3.33 -11.29
N CYS A 34 -4.07 -4.20 -10.37
CA CYS A 34 -2.80 -4.93 -10.51
C CYS A 34 -2.99 -6.45 -10.55
N ALA A 35 -4.04 -6.99 -9.92
CA ALA A 35 -4.22 -8.42 -9.70
C ALA A 35 -4.43 -9.26 -10.96
N ARG A 36 -4.73 -8.63 -12.10
CA ARG A 36 -4.83 -9.32 -13.40
C ARG A 36 -3.49 -9.90 -13.88
N CYS A 37 -2.37 -9.44 -13.34
CA CYS A 37 -1.03 -9.88 -13.75
C CYS A 37 -0.20 -10.27 -12.52
N HIS A 38 -0.26 -9.47 -11.46
CA HIS A 38 0.54 -9.66 -10.26
C HIS A 38 -0.20 -10.49 -9.21
N ALA A 39 0.50 -11.43 -8.57
CA ALA A 39 0.07 -11.95 -7.28
C ALA A 39 0.22 -10.86 -6.21
N ILE A 40 -0.91 -10.38 -5.71
CA ILE A 40 -0.98 -9.30 -4.72
C ILE A 40 -1.01 -9.81 -3.27
N ASP A 41 -1.15 -11.12 -3.07
CA ASP A 41 -1.19 -11.74 -1.74
C ASP A 41 0.11 -12.46 -1.38
N ARG A 42 0.14 -13.05 -0.17
CA ARG A 42 1.33 -13.69 0.40
C ARG A 42 1.65 -15.07 -0.22
N THR A 43 0.72 -15.73 -0.91
CA THR A 43 0.81 -17.16 -1.23
C THR A 43 0.62 -17.48 -2.71
N SER A 44 -0.18 -16.69 -3.44
CA SER A 44 -0.48 -16.93 -4.84
C SER A 44 0.73 -16.68 -5.74
N LYS A 45 0.64 -17.20 -6.96
CA LYS A 45 1.60 -16.96 -8.04
C LYS A 45 1.00 -15.96 -9.01
N SER A 46 1.84 -15.09 -9.55
CA SER A 46 1.42 -14.17 -10.61
C SER A 46 0.95 -14.93 -11.83
N GLU A 47 -0.09 -14.42 -12.48
CA GLU A 47 -0.63 -14.98 -13.72
C GLU A 47 0.28 -14.69 -14.90
N HIS A 48 0.92 -13.52 -14.91
CA HIS A 48 1.87 -13.11 -15.93
C HIS A 48 3.31 -13.45 -15.50
N ALA A 49 4.10 -14.04 -16.41
CA ALA A 49 5.45 -14.53 -16.09
C ALA A 49 6.42 -13.41 -15.69
N ASP A 50 6.30 -12.24 -16.32
CA ASP A 50 7.13 -11.07 -16.04
C ASP A 50 6.58 -10.20 -14.89
N ALA A 51 5.43 -10.55 -14.31
CA ALA A 51 4.84 -9.81 -13.20
C ALA A 51 5.33 -10.41 -11.86
N PRO A 52 6.28 -9.80 -11.15
CA PRO A 52 6.70 -10.30 -9.84
C PRO A 52 5.54 -10.22 -8.82
N PRO A 53 5.41 -11.18 -7.89
CA PRO A 53 4.48 -11.07 -6.78
C PRO A 53 4.81 -9.86 -5.90
N PHE A 54 3.81 -9.16 -5.39
CA PHE A 54 3.99 -7.92 -4.61
C PHE A 54 4.87 -8.12 -3.37
N ARG A 55 4.73 -9.26 -2.68
CA ARG A 55 5.60 -9.67 -1.56
C ARG A 55 7.09 -9.76 -1.90
N THR A 56 7.47 -9.68 -3.16
CA THR A 56 8.89 -9.68 -3.57
C THR A 56 9.37 -8.32 -4.06
N LEU A 57 8.46 -7.35 -4.24
CA LEU A 57 8.79 -6.04 -4.79
C LEU A 57 9.73 -5.26 -3.87
N SER A 58 9.37 -5.09 -2.58
CA SER A 58 10.20 -4.34 -1.64
C SER A 58 11.55 -5.00 -1.30
N GLN A 59 11.75 -6.25 -1.70
CA GLN A 59 13.04 -6.95 -1.60
C GLN A 59 13.95 -6.64 -2.80
N ARG A 60 13.38 -6.24 -3.94
CA ARG A 60 14.09 -5.97 -5.20
C ARG A 60 14.23 -4.48 -5.48
N TYR A 61 13.22 -3.70 -5.09
CA TYR A 61 13.13 -2.27 -5.28
C TYR A 61 12.86 -1.62 -3.92
N PRO A 62 13.66 -0.65 -3.50
CA PRO A 62 13.36 0.07 -2.26
C PRO A 62 12.03 0.85 -2.43
N ILE A 63 11.33 1.09 -1.32
CA ILE A 63 9.96 1.65 -1.34
C ILE A 63 9.93 3.05 -2.00
N ASP A 64 10.95 3.86 -1.78
CA ASP A 64 11.13 5.18 -2.40
C ASP A 64 11.21 5.10 -3.94
N ALA A 65 11.90 4.11 -4.48
CA ALA A 65 11.93 3.88 -5.93
C ALA A 65 10.58 3.41 -6.48
N LEU A 66 9.79 2.67 -5.69
CA LEU A 66 8.43 2.31 -6.07
C LEU A 66 7.51 3.54 -6.03
N GLU A 67 7.66 4.40 -5.02
CA GLU A 67 6.93 5.67 -4.90
C GLU A 67 7.16 6.57 -6.11
N GLU A 68 8.42 6.77 -6.50
CA GLU A 68 8.79 7.55 -7.69
C GLU A 68 8.12 6.98 -8.95
N ALA A 69 8.19 5.65 -9.14
CA ALA A 69 7.55 4.99 -10.28
C ALA A 69 6.03 5.13 -10.30
N PHE A 70 5.37 5.16 -9.14
CA PHE A 70 3.93 5.44 -9.06
C PHE A 70 3.62 6.92 -9.32
N ALA A 71 4.44 7.84 -8.82
CA ALA A 71 4.26 9.28 -8.97
C ALA A 71 4.42 9.75 -10.42
N GLU A 72 5.29 9.11 -11.19
CA GLU A 72 5.46 9.38 -12.63
C GLU A 72 4.38 8.73 -13.50
N GLY A 73 3.50 7.90 -12.92
CA GLY A 73 2.56 7.05 -13.64
C GLY A 73 3.16 5.68 -13.90
N ILE A 74 2.57 4.65 -13.28
CA ILE A 74 3.16 3.31 -13.34
C ILE A 74 2.88 2.66 -14.71
N SER A 75 3.93 2.57 -15.53
CA SER A 75 3.97 1.85 -16.81
C SER A 75 5.38 1.27 -17.04
N THR A 76 6.04 0.87 -15.96
CA THR A 76 7.50 0.74 -15.91
C THR A 76 8.03 -0.68 -16.10
N GLY A 77 7.16 -1.68 -16.33
CA GLY A 77 7.58 -3.08 -16.42
C GLY A 77 7.72 -3.63 -17.85
N HIS A 78 6.67 -3.48 -18.66
CA HIS A 78 6.54 -4.04 -20.01
C HIS A 78 5.31 -3.47 -20.73
N PRO A 79 5.18 -3.61 -22.07
CA PRO A 79 4.06 -3.02 -22.83
C PRO A 79 2.65 -3.45 -22.40
N ASP A 80 2.50 -4.65 -21.82
CA ASP A 80 1.19 -5.15 -21.37
C ASP A 80 0.74 -4.60 -20.00
N MET A 81 1.64 -3.91 -19.28
CA MET A 81 1.32 -3.29 -18.00
C MET A 81 0.46 -2.05 -18.27
N PRO A 82 -0.71 -1.91 -17.62
CA PRO A 82 -1.56 -0.76 -17.89
C PRO A 82 -0.87 0.48 -17.33
N GLU A 83 -1.13 1.63 -17.93
CA GLU A 83 -0.90 2.88 -17.23
C GLU A 83 -1.90 2.98 -16.07
N PHE A 84 -1.41 3.32 -14.89
CA PHE A 84 -2.24 3.64 -13.73
C PHE A 84 -1.74 4.93 -13.08
N VAL A 85 -2.64 5.90 -13.00
CA VAL A 85 -2.39 7.20 -12.37
C VAL A 85 -3.09 7.22 -11.01
N ALA A 86 -2.29 7.23 -9.95
CA ALA A 86 -2.77 7.29 -8.57
C ALA A 86 -2.61 8.70 -8.02
N THR A 87 -3.48 9.08 -7.08
CA THR A 87 -3.25 10.27 -6.24
C THR A 87 -2.15 9.96 -5.19
N PRO A 88 -1.46 10.97 -4.61
CA PRO A 88 -0.47 10.73 -3.57
C PRO A 88 -0.95 9.80 -2.44
N ASP A 89 -2.13 10.06 -1.87
CA ASP A 89 -2.72 9.22 -0.83
C ASP A 89 -2.94 7.76 -1.28
N GLN A 90 -3.26 7.54 -2.55
CA GLN A 90 -3.43 6.19 -3.10
C GLN A 90 -2.09 5.48 -3.28
N ILE A 91 -1.04 6.22 -3.65
CA ILE A 91 0.32 5.70 -3.75
C ILE A 91 0.76 5.22 -2.36
N ASP A 92 0.62 6.08 -1.35
CA ASP A 92 0.98 5.77 0.04
C ASP A 92 0.25 4.51 0.52
N ALA A 93 -1.07 4.44 0.33
CA ALA A 93 -1.87 3.27 0.71
C ALA A 93 -1.39 1.98 0.00
N ILE A 94 -1.07 2.04 -1.29
CA ILE A 94 -0.55 0.90 -2.05
C ILE A 94 0.84 0.47 -1.53
N LEU A 95 1.73 1.42 -1.25
CA LEU A 95 3.07 1.14 -0.76
C LEU A 95 3.06 0.58 0.66
N ASP A 96 2.16 1.08 1.52
CA ASP A 96 1.91 0.53 2.85
C ASP A 96 1.41 -0.91 2.75
N TYR A 97 0.48 -1.17 1.82
CA TYR A 97 0.01 -2.53 1.57
C TYR A 97 1.14 -3.45 1.08
N ILE A 98 1.94 -3.03 0.08
CA ILE A 98 3.08 -3.80 -0.43
C ILE A 98 4.07 -4.08 0.70
N SER A 99 4.40 -3.08 1.52
CA SER A 99 5.31 -3.20 2.66
C SER A 99 4.79 -4.19 3.68
N SER A 100 3.47 -4.20 3.93
CA SER A 100 2.85 -5.12 4.89
C SER A 100 3.00 -6.59 4.50
N LEU A 101 3.25 -6.92 3.22
CA LEU A 101 3.33 -8.30 2.75
C LEU A 101 4.62 -9.03 3.15
N ASN A 102 5.58 -8.31 3.73
CA ASN A 102 6.93 -8.78 4.05
C ASN A 102 7.23 -8.76 5.54
#